data_AF-A0A6A4V0L5-F1
#
_entry.id   AF-A0A6A4V0L5-F1
#
_cell.length_a   1.000
_cell.length_b   1.000
_cell.length_c   1.000
_cell.angle_alpha   90.00
_cell.angle_beta   90.00
_cell.angle_gamma   90.00
#
_symmetry.space_group_name_H-M   'P 1'
#
loop_
_entity.id
_entity.type
_entity.pdbx_description
1 polymer ?
#
loop_
_entity_poly.entity_id
_entity_poly.type
_entity_poly.pdbx_seq_one_letter_code
_entity_poly.pdbx_strand_id
1 'polypeptide(L)'
;MKFDASTHLIQPLESSLSTFVIIIFALALRFWFQRNNVLLPDVIFNAILPLLKGSNSLWYVLGVILMSKLLWFIGLNGNSLILVGLVPLMVINNAQNLVAYQNDMAIPFILSTGFLFFEMGVLPLATAILLFSKNKQQKGRAKLGIGPAMFNFQETILTGLPLTFNGHYLIPYLLSSGLSVSISYLAMANFMISKPLFAMSFALPGFIGAFLSTMDWKALVLWVVLYALCTLIYWPFIHHNDTLKPINQDDHLNNT
;
A
#
# COMPACT_ATOMS: atom_id res chain seq x y z
N MET A 1 -9.35 -1.27 47.57
CA MET A 1 -8.51 -1.29 46.35
C MET A 1 -7.07 -1.48 46.80
N LYS A 2 -6.56 -2.72 46.86
CA LYS A 2 -5.18 -2.99 47.31
C LYS A 2 -4.25 -2.74 46.13
N PHE A 3 -3.34 -1.78 46.30
CA PHE A 3 -2.29 -1.48 45.33
C PHE A 3 -1.25 -2.61 45.41
N ASP A 4 -1.19 -3.49 44.42
CA ASP A 4 -0.22 -4.58 44.39
C ASP A 4 1.10 -4.06 43.80
N ALA A 5 1.97 -3.56 44.68
CA ALA A 5 3.27 -3.00 44.29
C ALA A 5 4.21 -4.02 43.65
N SER A 6 3.96 -5.33 43.84
CA SER A 6 4.82 -6.38 43.29
C SER A 6 4.67 -6.51 41.77
N THR A 7 3.44 -6.42 41.26
CA THR A 7 3.14 -6.53 39.83
C THR A 7 3.70 -5.35 39.03
N HIS A 8 3.75 -4.16 39.63
CA HIS A 8 4.28 -2.94 39.01
C HIS A 8 5.82 -2.89 38.92
N LEU A 9 6.54 -3.69 39.72
CA LEU A 9 8.01 -3.76 39.68
C LEU A 9 8.53 -4.96 38.87
N ILE A 10 7.77 -6.05 38.81
CA ILE A 10 8.16 -7.27 38.09
C ILE A 10 8.04 -7.05 36.57
N GLN A 11 6.99 -6.40 36.07
CA GLN A 11 6.82 -6.13 34.63
C GLN A 11 7.97 -5.32 33.99
N PRO A 12 8.45 -4.20 34.57
CA PRO A 12 9.59 -3.46 34.03
C PRO A 12 10.91 -4.26 34.14
N LEU A 13 11.04 -5.13 35.13
CA LEU A 13 12.22 -5.99 35.30
C LEU A 13 12.28 -7.11 34.25
N GLU A 14 11.16 -7.81 34.01
CA GLU A 14 11.02 -8.87 33.00
C GLU A 14 11.23 -8.34 31.57
N SER A 15 10.70 -7.15 31.27
CA SER A 15 10.91 -6.48 29.99
C SER A 15 12.36 -6.02 29.81
N SER A 16 13.01 -5.55 30.88
CA SER A 16 14.44 -5.21 30.85
C SER A 16 15.32 -6.45 30.64
N LEU A 17 14.99 -7.57 31.29
CA LEU A 17 15.69 -8.84 31.13
C LEU A 17 15.56 -9.37 29.70
N SER A 18 14.34 -9.34 29.15
CA SER A 18 14.06 -9.75 27.76
C SER A 18 14.85 -8.90 26.75
N THR A 19 14.93 -7.59 26.98
CA THR A 19 15.70 -6.67 26.13
C THR A 19 17.20 -6.98 26.21
N PHE A 20 17.72 -7.25 27.41
CA PHE A 20 19.12 -7.65 27.60
C PHE A 20 19.47 -8.94 26.87
N VAL A 21 18.59 -9.95 26.94
CA VAL A 21 18.78 -11.23 26.24
C VAL A 21 18.82 -11.01 24.72
N ILE A 22 17.91 -10.20 24.17
CA ILE A 22 17.89 -9.86 22.74
C ILE A 22 19.18 -9.14 22.33
N ILE A 23 19.67 -8.19 23.13
CA ILE A 23 20.90 -7.45 22.84
C ILE A 23 22.12 -8.38 22.86
N ILE A 24 22.24 -9.22 23.90
CA ILE A 24 23.35 -10.18 24.01
C ILE A 24 23.33 -11.15 22.83
N PHE A 25 22.16 -11.67 22.49
CA PHE A 25 21.99 -12.55 21.34
C PHE A 25 22.40 -11.85 20.03
N ALA A 26 21.92 -10.61 19.80
CA ALA A 26 22.27 -9.83 18.61
C ALA A 26 23.79 -9.55 18.50
N LEU A 27 24.44 -9.24 19.63
CA LEU A 27 25.89 -9.01 19.68
C LEU A 27 26.68 -10.29 19.44
N ALA A 28 26.25 -11.42 20.02
CA ALA A 28 26.87 -12.73 19.80
C ALA A 28 26.76 -13.15 18.32
N LEU A 29 25.58 -12.94 17.73
CA LEU A 29 25.33 -13.20 16.31
C LEU A 29 26.25 -12.33 15.44
N ARG A 30 26.34 -11.02 15.71
CA ARG A 30 27.22 -10.09 15.00
C ARG A 30 28.69 -10.50 15.08
N PHE A 31 29.15 -10.89 16.27
CA PHE A 31 30.53 -11.33 16.48
C PHE A 31 30.85 -12.62 15.71
N TRP A 32 29.92 -13.58 15.70
CA TRP A 32 30.04 -14.81 14.92
C TRP A 32 30.14 -14.52 13.41
N PHE A 33 29.28 -13.64 12.87
CA PHE A 33 29.33 -13.23 11.47
C PHE A 33 30.65 -12.53 11.10
N GLN A 34 31.11 -11.60 11.94
CA GLN A 34 32.37 -10.89 11.72
C GLN A 34 33.59 -11.83 11.71
N ARG A 35 33.60 -12.86 12.57
CA ARG A 35 34.68 -13.86 12.61
C ARG A 35 34.76 -14.73 11.35
N ASN A 36 33.63 -14.94 10.68
CA ASN A 36 33.56 -15.77 9.46
C ASN A 36 33.72 -14.96 8.16
N ASN A 37 34.05 -13.65 8.23
CA ASN A 37 34.06 -12.73 7.08
C ASN A 37 32.72 -12.69 6.31
N VAL A 38 31.63 -13.02 6.98
CA VAL A 38 30.28 -12.98 6.40
C VAL A 38 29.55 -11.78 6.98
N LEU A 39 29.14 -10.83 6.14
CA LEU A 39 28.35 -9.70 6.59
C LEU A 39 26.91 -10.19 6.86
N LEU A 40 26.40 -9.94 8.06
CA LEU A 40 25.01 -10.24 8.42
C LEU A 40 24.01 -9.69 7.38
N PRO A 41 24.17 -8.43 6.87
CA PRO A 41 23.35 -7.93 5.77
C PRO A 41 23.37 -8.82 4.52
N ASP A 42 24.51 -9.39 4.14
CA ASP A 42 24.64 -10.22 2.94
C ASP A 42 23.90 -11.56 3.11
N VAL A 43 23.89 -12.14 4.31
CA VAL A 43 23.15 -13.38 4.59
C VAL A 43 21.65 -13.14 4.56
N ILE A 44 21.20 -12.05 5.18
CA ILE A 44 19.79 -11.65 5.14
C ILE A 44 19.38 -11.37 3.68
N PHE A 45 20.20 -10.62 2.94
CA PHE A 45 19.95 -10.30 1.54
C PHE A 45 19.91 -11.55 0.67
N ASN A 46 20.86 -12.48 0.83
CA ASN A 46 20.92 -13.74 0.10
C ASN A 46 19.77 -14.71 0.46
N ALA A 47 19.27 -14.67 1.70
CA ALA A 47 18.10 -15.45 2.13
C ALA A 47 16.79 -14.89 1.55
N ILE A 48 16.69 -13.58 1.37
CA ILE A 48 15.52 -12.91 0.79
C ILE A 48 15.59 -12.96 -0.75
N LEU A 49 16.79 -13.00 -1.35
CA LEU A 49 17.04 -13.02 -2.80
C LEU A 49 16.13 -13.95 -3.63
N PRO A 50 15.82 -15.19 -3.21
CA PRO A 50 14.93 -16.09 -3.95
C PRO A 50 13.49 -15.58 -4.05
N LEU A 51 12.99 -14.91 -2.99
CA LEU A 51 11.68 -14.23 -3.00
C LEU A 51 11.68 -12.97 -3.88
N LEU A 52 12.88 -12.46 -4.21
CA LEU A 52 13.11 -11.30 -5.06
C LEU A 52 13.36 -11.66 -6.52
N LYS A 53 13.64 -12.94 -6.83
CA LYS A 53 13.78 -13.45 -8.20
C LYS A 53 12.43 -13.33 -8.89
N GLY A 54 12.32 -12.33 -9.77
CA GLY A 54 11.07 -11.99 -10.45
C GLY A 54 10.44 -10.67 -9.98
N SER A 55 11.01 -9.97 -8.99
CA SER A 55 10.54 -8.65 -8.52
C SER A 55 10.44 -7.59 -9.62
N ASN A 56 11.20 -7.77 -10.70
CA ASN A 56 11.14 -6.92 -11.88
C ASN A 56 10.16 -7.43 -12.96
N SER A 57 9.31 -8.42 -12.67
CA SER A 57 8.27 -8.93 -13.58
C SER A 57 6.90 -8.37 -13.23
N LEU A 58 6.12 -7.98 -14.24
CA LEU A 58 4.74 -7.52 -14.07
C LEU A 58 3.89 -8.49 -13.23
N TRP A 59 4.00 -9.79 -13.49
CA TRP A 59 3.19 -10.81 -12.81
C TRP A 59 3.50 -10.92 -11.32
N TYR A 60 4.76 -10.72 -10.93
CA TYR A 60 5.14 -10.68 -9.53
C TYR A 60 4.53 -9.46 -8.85
N VAL A 61 4.67 -8.27 -9.45
CA VAL A 61 4.14 -7.02 -8.91
C VAL A 61 2.61 -7.09 -8.76
N LEU A 62 1.93 -7.61 -9.78
CA LEU A 62 0.48 -7.84 -9.74
C LEU A 62 0.08 -8.83 -8.65
N GLY A 63 0.77 -9.98 -8.56
CA GLY A 63 0.47 -11.00 -7.56
C GLY A 63 0.58 -10.46 -6.14
N VAL A 64 1.65 -9.72 -5.85
CA VAL A 64 1.89 -9.07 -4.54
C VAL A 64 0.80 -8.05 -4.22
N ILE A 65 0.48 -7.15 -5.16
CA ILE A 65 -0.52 -6.09 -4.90
C ILE A 65 -1.91 -6.69 -4.77
N LEU A 66 -2.34 -7.58 -5.67
CA LEU A 66 -3.65 -8.22 -5.60
C LEU A 66 -3.81 -9.06 -4.33
N MET A 67 -2.76 -9.75 -3.88
CA MET A 67 -2.76 -10.45 -2.58
C MET A 67 -2.98 -9.46 -1.43
N SER A 68 -2.31 -8.31 -1.42
CA SER A 68 -2.57 -7.25 -0.43
C SER A 68 -4.04 -6.81 -0.46
N LYS A 69 -4.65 -6.64 -1.64
CA LYS A 69 -6.06 -6.26 -1.77
C LYS A 69 -7.02 -7.34 -1.24
N LEU A 70 -6.70 -8.61 -1.45
CA LEU A 70 -7.45 -9.73 -0.89
C LEU A 70 -7.36 -9.77 0.65
N LEU A 71 -6.19 -9.49 1.22
CA LEU A 71 -6.03 -9.37 2.67
C LEU A 71 -6.87 -8.23 3.24
N TRP A 72 -6.87 -7.07 2.59
CA TRP A 72 -7.75 -5.95 2.95
C TRP A 72 -9.23 -6.32 2.87
N PHE A 73 -9.63 -7.11 1.87
CA PHE A 73 -10.99 -7.58 1.73
C PHE A 73 -11.44 -8.46 2.92
N ILE A 74 -10.55 -9.29 3.48
CA ILE A 74 -10.85 -10.09 4.67
C ILE A 74 -10.55 -9.37 6.00
N GLY A 75 -10.26 -8.07 5.96
CA GLY A 75 -10.03 -7.24 7.15
C GLY A 75 -8.63 -7.30 7.74
N LEU A 76 -7.67 -7.89 7.04
CA LEU A 76 -6.26 -7.85 7.40
C LEU A 76 -5.56 -6.67 6.72
N ASN A 77 -4.61 -6.04 7.41
CA ASN A 77 -3.82 -4.98 6.80
C ASN A 77 -2.83 -5.58 5.79
N GLY A 78 -3.24 -5.65 4.52
CA GLY A 78 -2.46 -6.25 3.44
C GLY A 78 -1.12 -5.54 3.19
N ASN A 79 -1.07 -4.22 3.40
CA ASN A 79 0.17 -3.46 3.23
C ASN A 79 1.18 -3.85 4.33
N SER A 80 0.73 -3.92 5.58
CA SER A 80 1.58 -4.29 6.70
C SER A 80 2.04 -5.75 6.67
N LEU A 81 1.26 -6.65 6.07
CA LEU A 81 1.63 -8.06 5.97
C LEU A 81 2.54 -8.37 4.78
N ILE A 82 2.24 -7.79 3.61
CA ILE A 82 2.95 -8.11 2.37
C ILE A 82 4.08 -7.12 2.11
N LEU A 83 3.80 -5.81 2.20
CA LEU A 83 4.77 -4.79 1.79
C LEU A 83 5.87 -4.58 2.83
N VAL A 84 5.66 -4.89 4.11
CA VAL A 84 6.72 -4.78 5.15
C VAL A 84 7.97 -5.59 4.78
N GLY A 85 7.81 -6.78 4.18
CA GLY A 85 8.94 -7.58 3.69
C GLY A 85 9.59 -7.03 2.41
N LEU A 86 8.86 -6.23 1.63
CA LEU A 86 9.30 -5.73 0.32
C LEU A 86 9.82 -4.30 0.35
N VAL A 87 9.40 -3.46 1.30
CA VAL A 87 9.85 -2.06 1.38
C VAL A 87 11.38 -1.93 1.44
N PRO A 88 12.13 -2.76 2.21
CA PRO A 88 13.59 -2.69 2.20
C PRO A 88 14.19 -2.92 0.80
N LEU A 89 13.68 -3.89 0.04
CA LEU A 89 14.06 -4.11 -1.36
C LEU A 89 13.73 -2.88 -2.20
N MET A 90 12.52 -2.35 -2.07
CA MET A 90 12.05 -1.22 -2.87
C MET A 90 12.91 0.03 -2.66
N VAL A 91 13.40 0.25 -1.44
CA VAL A 91 14.36 1.31 -1.11
C VAL A 91 15.73 1.05 -1.76
N ILE A 92 16.23 -0.19 -1.73
CA ILE A 92 17.46 -0.58 -2.44
C ILE A 92 17.30 -0.33 -3.95
N ASN A 93 16.17 -0.70 -4.54
CA ASN A 93 15.87 -0.49 -5.95
C ASN A 93 15.85 1.01 -6.30
N ASN A 94 15.27 1.86 -5.45
CA ASN A 94 15.35 3.32 -5.60
C ASN A 94 16.81 3.81 -5.60
N ALA A 95 17.63 3.36 -4.65
CA ALA A 95 19.04 3.73 -4.58
C ALA A 95 19.82 3.30 -5.84
N GLN A 96 19.59 2.08 -6.32
CA GLN A 96 20.20 1.56 -7.55
C GLN A 96 19.73 2.33 -8.80
N ASN A 97 18.45 2.71 -8.85
CA ASN A 97 17.90 3.56 -9.91
C ASN A 97 18.55 4.95 -9.92
N LEU A 98 18.74 5.55 -8.74
CA LEU A 98 19.39 6.85 -8.62
C LEU A 98 20.86 6.81 -9.06
N VAL A 99 21.60 5.76 -8.66
CA VAL A 99 22.98 5.55 -9.10
C VAL A 99 23.05 5.37 -10.62
N ALA A 100 22.14 4.59 -11.22
CA ALA A 100 22.09 4.43 -12.66
C ALA A 100 21.82 5.76 -13.37
N TYR A 101 20.86 6.54 -12.87
CA TYR A 101 20.52 7.86 -13.39
C TYR A 101 21.71 8.85 -13.32
N GLN A 102 22.44 8.87 -12.21
CA GLN A 102 23.61 9.74 -12.02
C GLN A 102 24.79 9.41 -12.95
N ASN A 103 24.84 8.19 -13.47
CA ASN A 103 25.89 7.72 -14.38
C ASN A 103 25.40 7.61 -15.83
N ASP A 104 24.26 8.24 -16.16
CA ASP A 104 23.64 8.20 -17.49
C ASP A 104 23.38 6.76 -18.01
N MET A 105 23.13 5.83 -17.09
CA MET A 105 22.83 4.43 -17.38
C MET A 105 21.32 4.17 -17.42
N ALA A 106 20.92 3.08 -18.10
CA ALA A 106 19.54 2.64 -18.13
C ALA A 106 19.03 2.30 -16.71
N ILE A 107 17.93 2.92 -16.30
CA ILE A 107 17.34 2.72 -14.98
C ILE A 107 16.81 1.26 -14.87
N PRO A 108 17.28 0.44 -13.92
CA PRO A 108 17.01 -1.00 -13.92
C PRO A 108 15.63 -1.40 -13.37
N PHE A 109 15.15 -0.80 -12.27
CA PHE A 109 14.02 -1.34 -11.51
C PHE A 109 12.74 -0.51 -11.63
N ILE A 110 11.61 -1.19 -11.81
CA ILE A 110 10.28 -0.56 -11.77
C ILE A 110 9.70 -0.65 -10.35
N LEU A 111 9.75 -1.83 -9.75
CA LEU A 111 9.23 -2.05 -8.39
C LEU A 111 10.09 -1.27 -7.37
N SER A 112 9.57 -0.17 -6.87
CA SER A 112 10.24 0.71 -5.92
C SER A 112 9.20 1.43 -5.07
N THR A 113 9.62 2.17 -4.04
CA THR A 113 8.65 2.84 -3.15
C THR A 113 7.83 3.89 -3.90
N GLY A 114 8.44 4.58 -4.86
CA GLY A 114 7.77 5.52 -5.75
C GLY A 114 6.73 4.88 -6.67
N PHE A 115 6.89 3.60 -7.02
CA PHE A 115 5.91 2.89 -7.86
C PHE A 115 4.56 2.72 -7.15
N LEU A 116 4.54 2.65 -5.82
CA LEU A 116 3.31 2.47 -5.05
C LEU A 116 2.32 3.64 -5.21
N PHE A 117 2.78 4.85 -5.57
CA PHE A 117 1.88 5.99 -5.81
C PHE A 117 0.97 5.82 -7.03
N PHE A 118 1.30 4.89 -7.92
CA PHE A 118 0.49 4.56 -9.08
C PHE A 118 -0.56 3.49 -8.79
N GLU A 119 -0.50 2.85 -7.61
CA GLU A 119 -1.55 1.97 -7.13
C GLU A 119 -2.68 2.84 -6.55
N MET A 120 -3.81 2.91 -7.26
CA MET A 120 -4.84 3.91 -6.96
C MET A 120 -5.62 3.63 -5.65
N GLY A 121 -5.55 2.41 -5.12
CA GLY A 121 -6.20 2.04 -3.86
C GLY A 121 -7.69 2.33 -3.86
N VAL A 122 -8.15 2.99 -2.80
CA VAL A 122 -9.58 3.27 -2.52
C VAL A 122 -10.00 4.71 -2.84
N LEU A 123 -9.06 5.57 -3.23
CA LEU A 123 -9.35 6.96 -3.60
C LEU A 123 -10.32 7.07 -4.79
N PRO A 124 -10.20 6.28 -5.87
CA PRO A 124 -11.16 6.28 -6.96
C PRO A 124 -12.57 5.86 -6.54
N LEU A 125 -12.69 4.92 -5.59
CA LEU A 125 -13.97 4.47 -5.05
C LEU A 125 -14.66 5.57 -4.25
N ALA A 126 -13.91 6.26 -3.36
CA ALA A 126 -14.42 7.41 -2.61
C ALA A 126 -15.03 8.45 -3.55
N THR A 127 -14.26 8.76 -4.60
CA THR A 127 -14.62 9.73 -5.62
C THR A 127 -15.85 9.26 -6.39
N ALA A 128 -15.88 8.01 -6.82
CA ALA A 128 -17.00 7.43 -7.55
C ALA A 128 -18.29 7.45 -6.71
N ILE A 129 -18.22 7.20 -5.40
CA ILE A 129 -19.39 7.27 -4.50
C ILE A 129 -19.89 8.72 -4.38
N LEU A 130 -18.99 9.70 -4.22
CA LEU A 130 -19.37 11.11 -4.14
C LEU A 130 -20.05 11.59 -5.43
N LEU A 131 -19.54 11.17 -6.58
CA LEU A 131 -20.06 11.58 -7.89
C LEU A 131 -21.36 10.84 -8.26
N PHE A 132 -21.38 9.51 -8.11
CA PHE A 132 -22.41 8.68 -8.75
C PHE A 132 -23.42 8.07 -7.79
N SER A 133 -23.11 7.95 -6.49
CA SER A 133 -24.07 7.34 -5.58
C SER A 133 -25.29 8.24 -5.34
N LYS A 134 -26.44 7.66 -5.03
CA LYS A 134 -27.63 8.36 -4.53
C LYS A 134 -27.76 8.24 -3.01
N ASN A 135 -27.04 7.31 -2.39
CA ASN A 135 -27.12 7.03 -0.96
C ASN A 135 -26.39 8.11 -0.13
N LYS A 136 -27.17 8.90 0.64
CA LYS A 136 -26.65 9.98 1.49
C LYS A 136 -25.66 9.49 2.55
N GLN A 137 -25.88 8.30 3.11
CA GLN A 137 -25.00 7.70 4.12
C GLN A 137 -23.65 7.34 3.51
N GLN A 138 -23.62 6.66 2.36
CA GLN A 138 -22.36 6.32 1.67
C GLN A 138 -21.60 7.58 1.27
N LYS A 139 -22.28 8.62 0.77
CA LYS A 139 -21.67 9.92 0.48
C LYS A 139 -21.06 10.59 1.70
N GLY A 140 -21.77 10.57 2.84
CA GLY A 140 -21.26 11.13 4.09
C GLY A 140 -19.94 10.47 4.50
N ARG A 141 -19.87 9.14 4.43
CA ARG A 141 -18.65 8.38 4.77
C ARG A 141 -17.51 8.60 3.77
N ALA A 142 -17.82 8.61 2.47
CA ALA A 142 -16.84 8.90 1.43
C ALA A 142 -16.24 10.31 1.56
N LYS A 143 -17.07 11.31 1.96
CA LYS A 143 -16.62 12.69 2.18
C LYS A 143 -15.61 12.80 3.33
N LEU A 144 -15.77 12.00 4.38
CA LEU A 144 -14.84 11.98 5.52
C LEU A 144 -13.52 11.28 5.16
N GLY A 145 -13.57 10.24 4.32
CA GLY A 145 -12.40 9.44 3.98
C GLY A 145 -11.59 9.92 2.78
N ILE A 146 -12.13 10.75 1.89
CA ILE A 146 -11.42 11.19 0.67
C ILE A 146 -10.14 11.97 0.97
N GLY A 147 -10.16 12.83 1.99
CA GLY A 147 -8.99 13.61 2.41
C GLY A 147 -7.80 12.71 2.76
N PRO A 148 -7.92 11.82 3.76
CA PRO A 148 -6.88 10.86 4.09
C PRO A 148 -6.49 9.94 2.91
N ALA A 149 -7.46 9.52 2.09
CA ALA A 149 -7.18 8.68 0.92
C ALA A 149 -6.32 9.36 -0.15
N MET A 150 -6.37 10.69 -0.29
CA MET A 150 -5.46 11.42 -1.18
C MET A 150 -3.99 11.27 -0.76
N PHE A 151 -3.73 11.08 0.54
CA PHE A 151 -2.42 10.80 1.13
C PHE A 151 -2.17 9.30 1.33
N ASN A 152 -2.86 8.45 0.58
CA ASN A 152 -2.74 6.98 0.62
C ASN A 152 -3.15 6.32 1.94
N PHE A 153 -3.82 7.04 2.86
CA PHE A 153 -4.37 6.45 4.09
C PHE A 153 -5.72 5.76 3.84
N GLN A 154 -5.64 4.60 3.17
CA GLN A 154 -6.79 3.82 2.73
C GLN A 154 -7.68 3.26 3.87
N GLU A 155 -7.14 3.11 5.08
CA GLU A 155 -7.86 2.57 6.25
C GLU A 155 -9.13 3.35 6.59
N THR A 156 -9.10 4.66 6.43
CA THR A 156 -10.24 5.54 6.74
C THR A 156 -11.45 5.26 5.85
N ILE A 157 -11.23 4.87 4.60
CA ILE A 157 -12.29 4.51 3.65
C ILE A 157 -12.70 3.05 3.83
N LEU A 158 -11.74 2.16 4.05
CA LEU A 158 -12.01 0.72 4.24
C LEU A 158 -12.81 0.43 5.52
N THR A 159 -12.66 1.27 6.54
CA THR A 159 -13.44 1.19 7.78
C THR A 159 -14.75 1.98 7.70
N GLY A 160 -14.76 3.11 6.99
CA GLY A 160 -15.96 3.93 6.78
C GLY A 160 -16.97 3.26 5.86
N LEU A 161 -16.54 2.73 4.71
CA LEU A 161 -17.38 1.96 3.80
C LEU A 161 -17.20 0.48 4.12
N PRO A 162 -18.27 -0.34 4.14
CA PRO A 162 -18.12 -1.78 4.27
C PRO A 162 -17.57 -2.33 2.95
N LEU A 163 -16.27 -2.14 2.72
CA LEU A 163 -15.50 -2.78 1.65
C LEU A 163 -15.04 -4.15 2.09
N THR A 164 -14.58 -4.21 3.34
CA THR A 164 -14.27 -5.44 4.07
C THR A 164 -15.49 -6.35 4.04
N PHE A 165 -15.29 -7.59 3.60
CA PHE A 165 -16.31 -8.62 3.43
C PHE A 165 -17.45 -8.29 2.45
N ASN A 166 -17.36 -7.21 1.67
CA ASN A 166 -18.39 -6.84 0.71
C ASN A 166 -17.98 -7.26 -0.71
N GLY A 167 -18.43 -8.46 -1.10
CA GLY A 167 -18.13 -9.05 -2.41
C GLY A 167 -18.53 -8.17 -3.59
N HIS A 168 -19.50 -7.28 -3.43
CA HIS A 168 -19.94 -6.35 -4.47
C HIS A 168 -18.83 -5.37 -4.89
N TYR A 169 -18.04 -4.88 -3.93
CA TYR A 169 -16.93 -3.97 -4.20
C TYR A 169 -15.58 -4.67 -4.38
N LEU A 170 -15.49 -5.98 -4.13
CA LEU A 170 -14.26 -6.75 -4.31
C LEU A 170 -13.79 -6.75 -5.77
N ILE A 171 -14.68 -7.07 -6.70
CA ILE A 171 -14.36 -7.15 -8.13
C ILE A 171 -13.82 -5.81 -8.64
N PRO A 172 -14.51 -4.65 -8.48
CA PRO A 172 -13.97 -3.39 -8.96
C PRO A 172 -12.71 -2.96 -8.20
N TYR A 173 -12.53 -3.37 -6.95
CA TYR A 173 -11.30 -3.09 -6.19
C TYR A 173 -10.07 -3.81 -6.74
N LEU A 174 -10.20 -5.10 -7.06
CA LEU A 174 -9.15 -5.88 -7.69
C LEU A 174 -8.86 -5.38 -9.11
N LEU A 175 -9.91 -5.07 -9.89
CA LEU A 175 -9.76 -4.55 -11.26
C LEU A 175 -9.08 -3.17 -11.28
N SER A 176 -9.53 -2.24 -10.44
CA SER A 176 -8.93 -0.90 -10.31
C SER A 176 -7.45 -0.99 -9.94
N SER A 177 -7.11 -1.78 -8.92
CA SER A 177 -5.72 -1.96 -8.48
C SER A 177 -4.87 -2.68 -9.54
N GLY A 178 -5.41 -3.74 -10.14
CA GLY A 178 -4.70 -4.50 -11.17
C GLY A 178 -4.45 -3.70 -12.44
N LEU A 179 -5.42 -2.91 -12.91
CA LEU A 179 -5.28 -2.08 -14.10
C LEU A 179 -4.32 -0.91 -13.87
N SER A 180 -4.45 -0.20 -12.74
CA SER A 180 -3.54 0.91 -12.42
C SER A 180 -2.08 0.45 -12.34
N VAL A 181 -1.82 -0.69 -11.70
CA VAL A 181 -0.49 -1.30 -11.65
C VAL A 181 -0.02 -1.75 -13.03
N SER A 182 -0.86 -2.44 -13.80
CA SER A 182 -0.49 -2.97 -15.11
C SER A 182 -0.14 -1.85 -16.09
N ILE A 183 -0.99 -0.83 -16.20
CA ILE A 183 -0.79 0.29 -17.11
C ILE A 183 0.47 1.06 -16.71
N SER A 184 0.67 1.33 -15.42
CA SER A 184 1.85 2.07 -14.95
C SER A 184 3.14 1.30 -15.16
N TYR A 185 3.13 0.01 -14.86
CA TYR A 185 4.28 -0.86 -15.08
C TYR A 185 4.63 -0.91 -16.58
N LEU A 186 3.65 -1.10 -17.46
CA LEU A 186 3.87 -1.13 -18.91
C LEU A 186 4.32 0.23 -19.45
N ALA A 187 3.79 1.34 -18.94
CA ALA A 187 4.26 2.67 -19.32
C ALA A 187 5.73 2.89 -18.96
N MET A 188 6.17 2.41 -17.80
CA MET A 188 7.58 2.49 -17.37
C MET A 188 8.48 1.49 -18.08
N ALA A 189 7.98 0.28 -18.37
CA ALA A 189 8.72 -0.76 -19.09
C ALA A 189 8.98 -0.38 -20.56
N ASN A 190 8.03 0.33 -21.18
CA ASN A 190 8.15 0.83 -22.56
C ASN A 190 8.75 2.25 -22.65
N PHE A 191 9.38 2.75 -21.57
CA PHE A 191 10.03 4.07 -21.52
C PHE A 191 9.10 5.26 -21.84
N MET A 192 7.78 5.10 -21.72
CA MET A 192 6.84 6.21 -21.87
C MET A 192 6.99 7.21 -20.72
N ILE A 193 7.29 6.70 -19.53
CA ILE A 193 7.50 7.48 -18.30
C ILE A 193 8.76 6.96 -17.59
N SER A 194 9.50 7.86 -16.96
CA SER A 194 10.65 7.49 -16.14
C SER A 194 10.28 6.53 -15.00
N LYS A 195 11.16 5.57 -14.74
CA LYS A 195 11.07 4.70 -13.56
C LYS A 195 11.36 5.52 -12.30
N PRO A 196 10.81 5.16 -11.12
CA PRO A 196 10.99 5.98 -9.94
C PRO A 196 12.44 5.94 -9.43
N LEU A 197 13.00 7.12 -9.22
CA LEU A 197 14.37 7.38 -8.78
C LEU A 197 14.43 7.52 -7.26
N PHE A 198 13.57 8.36 -6.69
CA PHE A 198 13.66 8.75 -5.28
C PHE A 198 12.74 7.93 -4.39
N ALA A 199 13.28 7.53 -3.23
CA ALA A 199 12.45 7.03 -2.14
C ALA A 199 11.69 8.22 -1.53
N MET A 200 10.36 8.14 -1.57
CA MET A 200 9.47 9.21 -1.15
C MET A 200 8.60 8.74 0.00
N SER A 201 8.22 9.65 0.90
CA SER A 201 7.32 9.32 1.99
C SER A 201 5.93 8.97 1.44
N PHE A 202 5.39 7.82 1.82
CA PHE A 202 4.04 7.38 1.43
C PHE A 202 2.94 8.39 1.83
N ALA A 203 3.23 9.24 2.81
CA ALA A 203 2.35 10.30 3.29
C ALA A 203 2.30 11.53 2.37
N LEU A 204 2.93 11.51 1.19
CA LEU A 204 2.69 12.52 0.16
C LEU A 204 1.37 12.27 -0.55
N PRO A 205 0.67 13.32 -1.02
CA PRO A 205 -0.45 13.16 -1.93
C PRO A 205 -0.04 12.34 -3.16
N GLY A 206 -0.87 11.39 -3.58
CA GLY A 206 -0.52 10.41 -4.62
C GLY A 206 0.11 11.01 -5.89
N PHE A 207 -0.50 12.07 -6.43
CA PHE A 207 -0.01 12.76 -7.62
C PHE A 207 1.35 13.45 -7.42
N ILE A 208 1.59 14.03 -6.23
CA ILE A 208 2.86 14.67 -5.88
C ILE A 208 3.94 13.61 -5.72
N GLY A 209 3.63 12.51 -5.03
CA GLY A 209 4.54 11.38 -4.86
C GLY A 209 4.93 10.73 -6.19
N ALA A 210 3.98 10.54 -7.10
CA ALA A 210 4.23 9.99 -8.43
C ALA A 210 5.17 10.89 -9.26
N PHE A 211 4.94 12.21 -9.25
CA PHE A 211 5.79 13.17 -9.94
C PHE A 211 7.18 13.25 -9.31
N LEU A 212 7.28 13.50 -8.01
CA LEU A 212 8.57 13.71 -7.34
C LEU A 212 9.44 12.45 -7.34
N SER A 213 8.83 11.25 -7.25
CA SER A 213 9.60 10.02 -7.28
C SER A 213 10.25 9.76 -8.64
N THR A 214 9.63 10.19 -9.74
CA THR A 214 10.12 9.96 -11.12
C THR A 214 10.84 11.17 -11.73
N MET A 215 10.59 12.37 -11.21
CA MET A 215 10.95 13.67 -11.80
C MET A 215 10.48 13.84 -13.25
N ASP A 216 9.41 13.14 -13.64
CA ASP A 216 8.84 13.18 -14.98
C ASP A 216 7.39 13.70 -14.92
N TRP A 217 7.10 14.82 -15.60
CA TRP A 217 5.75 15.40 -15.63
C TRP A 217 4.71 14.45 -16.25
N LYS A 218 5.14 13.52 -17.13
CA LYS A 218 4.27 12.49 -17.71
C LYS A 218 3.71 11.54 -16.64
N ALA A 219 4.40 11.39 -15.51
CA ALA A 219 3.91 10.64 -14.35
C ALA A 219 2.64 11.27 -13.76
N LEU A 220 2.57 12.60 -13.69
CA LEU A 220 1.38 13.31 -13.19
C LEU A 220 0.19 13.09 -14.13
N VAL A 221 0.43 13.20 -15.44
CA VAL A 221 -0.60 12.96 -16.46
C VAL A 221 -1.13 11.54 -16.36
N LEU A 222 -0.23 10.55 -16.30
CA LEU A 222 -0.65 9.15 -16.14
C LEU A 222 -1.44 8.95 -14.85
N TRP A 223 -0.98 9.52 -13.73
CA TRP A 223 -1.67 9.40 -12.45
C TRP A 223 -3.12 9.90 -12.54
N VAL A 224 -3.34 11.06 -13.17
CA VAL A 224 -4.69 11.62 -13.36
C VAL A 224 -5.53 10.74 -14.29
N VAL A 225 -4.95 10.23 -15.38
CA VAL A 225 -5.63 9.30 -16.30
C VAL A 225 -6.05 8.02 -15.58
N LEU A 226 -5.17 7.44 -14.78
CA LEU A 226 -5.45 6.24 -13.99
C LEU A 226 -6.52 6.51 -12.94
N TYR A 227 -6.44 7.63 -12.24
CA TYR A 227 -7.44 8.03 -11.27
C TYR A 227 -8.83 8.13 -11.91
N ALA A 228 -8.94 8.81 -13.05
CA ALA A 228 -10.19 8.92 -13.80
C ALA A 228 -10.70 7.54 -14.28
N LEU A 229 -9.82 6.73 -14.87
CA LEU A 229 -10.15 5.38 -15.34
C LEU A 229 -10.67 4.50 -14.19
N CYS A 230 -9.93 4.46 -13.08
CA CYS A 230 -10.31 3.70 -11.90
C CYS A 230 -11.63 4.20 -11.30
N THR A 231 -11.89 5.51 -11.27
CA THR A 231 -13.18 6.06 -10.81
C THR A 231 -14.33 5.59 -11.70
N LEU A 232 -14.13 5.53 -13.01
CA LEU A 232 -15.14 5.02 -13.95
C LEU A 232 -15.38 3.52 -13.81
N ILE A 233 -14.37 2.72 -13.46
CA ILE A 233 -14.53 1.28 -13.18
C ILE A 233 -15.51 1.03 -12.04
N TYR A 234 -15.55 1.89 -11.03
CA TYR A 234 -16.47 1.77 -9.90
C TYR A 234 -17.91 2.20 -10.23
N TRP A 235 -18.12 2.99 -11.28
CA TRP A 235 -19.43 3.52 -11.64
C TRP A 235 -20.54 2.46 -11.82
N PRO A 236 -20.37 1.39 -12.64
CA PRO A 236 -21.43 0.39 -12.84
C PRO A 236 -21.78 -0.34 -11.53
N PHE A 237 -20.80 -0.58 -10.67
CA PHE A 237 -21.01 -1.25 -9.38
C PHE A 237 -21.78 -0.34 -8.42
N ILE A 238 -21.44 0.94 -8.33
CA ILE A 238 -22.17 1.88 -7.46
C ILE A 238 -23.62 2.02 -7.91
N HIS A 239 -23.85 2.15 -9.21
CA HIS A 239 -25.20 2.23 -9.76
C HIS A 239 -26.04 1.01 -9.40
N HIS A 240 -25.49 -0.20 -9.56
CA HIS A 240 -26.17 -1.44 -9.18
C HIS A 240 -26.49 -1.52 -7.67
N ASN A 241 -25.52 -1.19 -6.81
CA ASN A 241 -25.73 -1.21 -5.35
C ASN A 241 -26.83 -0.24 -4.90
N ASP A 242 -26.94 0.93 -5.54
CA ASP A 242 -28.00 1.89 -5.24
C ASP A 242 -29.39 1.40 -5.72
N THR A 243 -29.46 0.59 -6.79
CA THR A 243 -30.73 -0.02 -7.23
C THR A 243 -31.21 -1.17 -6.36
N LEU A 244 -30.31 -1.84 -5.62
CA LEU A 244 -30.65 -2.94 -4.71
C LEU A 244 -31.12 -2.46 -3.33
N LYS A 245 -30.74 -1.24 -2.92
CA LYS A 245 -31.05 -0.68 -1.59
C LYS A 245 -32.26 0.29 -1.47
N PRO A 246 -33.18 0.49 -2.44
CA PRO A 246 -34.21 1.52 -2.29
C PRO A 246 -35.40 1.14 -1.40
N ILE A 247 -35.41 0.04 -0.63
CA ILE A 247 -36.66 -0.47 -0.03
C ILE A 247 -36.80 -0.34 1.50
N ASN A 248 -35.76 -0.31 2.35
CA ASN A 248 -35.98 -0.49 3.81
C ASN A 248 -35.11 0.37 4.77
N GLN A 249 -34.94 1.69 4.55
CA GLN A 249 -34.19 2.52 5.53
C GLN A 249 -34.93 3.75 6.07
N ASP A 250 -36.15 4.05 5.61
CA ASP A 250 -36.93 5.16 6.14
C ASP A 250 -37.99 4.75 7.21
N ASP A 251 -38.22 3.44 7.43
CA ASP A 251 -39.29 2.95 8.33
C ASP A 251 -38.89 2.71 9.80
N HIS A 252 -37.62 2.83 10.16
CA HIS A 252 -37.15 2.53 11.53
C HIS A 252 -36.74 3.76 12.36
N LEU A 253 -36.83 4.98 11.82
CA LEU A 253 -36.48 6.21 12.55
C LEU A 253 -37.69 7.08 12.93
N ASN A 254 -38.91 6.65 12.60
CA ASN A 254 -40.15 7.35 12.97
C ASN A 254 -41.01 6.58 13.99
N ASN A 255 -40.54 5.46 14.53
CA ASN A 255 -41.25 4.64 15.52
C ASN A 255 -40.33 4.21 16.69
N THR A 256 -39.68 5.15 17.36
CA THR A 256 -39.24 5.03 18.77
C THR A 256 -39.00 6.40 19.37
#